data_AF-A0A531KNR6-F1
#
_entry.id   AF-A0A531KNR6-F1
#
_cell.length_a   1.000
_cell.length_b   1.000
_cell.length_c   1.000
_cell.angle_alpha   90.00
_cell.angle_beta   90.00
_cell.angle_gamma   90.00
#
_symmetry.space_group_name_H-M   'P 1'
#
loop_
_entity.id
_entity.type
_entity.pdbx_description
1 polymer ?
#
loop_
_entity_poly.entity_id
_entity_poly.type
_entity_poly.pdbx_seq_one_letter_code
_entity_poly.pdbx_strand_id
1 'polypeptide(L)'
;MTYRVIGTNNEAGSVDVRVSVNGEQVSVERATIGQAMPLQVTIPGAGRNIVELAIDPEPDELTDTNNRAVALIDGIRENLRVLLVSGEPHAGERTWRNLLKSDASVDLVHFTILRPPEKQDGTPINELSLIAFPTRELFVEKIKDFDLIIFDRYQHRDVLPILYYDYIAEYVEKGGALLIAAGPEYAGESSIARTPLMSALPAMPTGEVVEKAFYPRLTELGQRHPVTRGLDGSAT
;
A
#
# COMPACT_ATOMS: atom_id res chain seq x y z
N MET A 1 2.86 -18.18 -18.34
CA MET A 1 3.86 -19.26 -18.55
C MET A 1 3.28 -20.30 -19.51
N THR A 2 4.04 -21.32 -19.91
CA THR A 2 3.53 -22.42 -20.74
C THR A 2 3.86 -23.77 -20.12
N TYR A 3 3.01 -24.76 -20.37
CA TYR A 3 3.25 -26.15 -19.96
C TYR A 3 2.84 -27.09 -21.09
N ARG A 4 3.31 -28.34 -21.06
CA ARG A 4 2.97 -29.36 -22.04
C ARG A 4 2.87 -30.70 -21.34
N VAL A 5 1.78 -31.42 -21.58
CA VAL A 5 1.63 -32.82 -21.16
C VAL A 5 2.12 -33.73 -22.29
N ILE A 6 2.91 -34.75 -21.94
CA ILE A 6 3.47 -35.71 -22.88
C ILE A 6 2.94 -37.10 -22.51
N GLY A 7 2.23 -37.73 -23.44
CA GLY A 7 1.78 -39.12 -23.29
C GLY A 7 2.83 -40.11 -23.78
N THR A 8 2.68 -41.37 -23.38
CA THR A 8 3.52 -42.47 -23.88
C THR A 8 2.93 -42.95 -25.21
N ASN A 9 3.76 -43.42 -26.16
CA ASN A 9 3.31 -43.97 -27.46
C ASN A 9 2.47 -43.02 -28.34
N ASN A 10 2.73 -41.71 -28.29
CA ASN A 10 2.08 -40.72 -29.17
C ASN A 10 0.56 -40.63 -28.97
N GLU A 11 0.08 -40.89 -27.75
CA GLU A 11 -1.31 -40.71 -27.36
C GLU A 11 -1.83 -39.31 -27.67
N ALA A 12 -3.04 -39.28 -28.23
CA ALA A 12 -3.76 -38.06 -28.56
C ALA A 12 -5.03 -38.00 -27.72
N GLY A 13 -5.25 -36.89 -27.05
CA GLY A 13 -6.39 -36.72 -26.16
C GLY A 13 -6.31 -35.42 -25.37
N SER A 14 -7.30 -35.23 -24.49
CA SER A 14 -7.33 -34.14 -23.53
C SER A 14 -7.27 -34.69 -22.12
N VAL A 15 -6.45 -34.10 -21.26
CA VAL A 15 -6.32 -34.46 -19.86
C VAL A 15 -6.58 -33.22 -18.99
N ASP A 16 -7.18 -33.44 -17.83
CA ASP A 16 -7.40 -32.37 -16.86
C ASP A 16 -6.13 -32.23 -15.99
N VAL A 17 -5.62 -31.01 -15.90
CA VAL A 17 -4.40 -30.63 -15.18
C VAL A 17 -4.79 -29.74 -14.02
N ARG A 18 -4.59 -30.25 -12.79
CA ARG A 18 -4.80 -29.48 -11.57
C ARG A 18 -3.62 -28.54 -11.35
N VAL A 19 -3.92 -27.25 -11.20
CA VAL A 19 -2.93 -26.20 -10.94
C VAL A 19 -3.05 -25.80 -9.48
N SER A 20 -1.94 -25.86 -8.75
CA SER A 20 -1.87 -25.43 -7.35
C SER A 20 -0.77 -24.39 -7.16
N VAL A 21 -1.01 -23.41 -6.28
CA VAL A 21 -0.02 -22.40 -5.88
C VAL A 21 0.19 -22.50 -4.38
N ASN A 22 1.43 -22.71 -3.94
CA ASN A 22 1.79 -22.89 -2.53
C ASN A 22 0.95 -23.97 -1.82
N GLY A 23 0.52 -25.00 -2.55
CA GLY A 23 -0.30 -26.12 -2.04
C GLY A 23 -1.81 -25.91 -2.09
N GLU A 24 -2.30 -24.73 -2.50
CA GLU A 24 -3.73 -24.47 -2.69
C GLU A 24 -4.10 -24.63 -4.17
N GLN A 25 -5.11 -25.45 -4.48
CA GLN A 25 -5.57 -25.64 -5.85
C GLN A 25 -6.30 -24.37 -6.33
N VAL A 26 -5.78 -23.75 -7.38
CA VAL A 26 -6.32 -22.48 -7.93
C VAL A 26 -7.17 -22.68 -9.18
N SER A 27 -6.87 -23.69 -9.99
CA SER A 27 -7.65 -24.01 -11.19
C SER A 27 -7.48 -25.46 -11.65
N VAL A 28 -8.33 -25.87 -12.57
CA VAL A 28 -8.19 -27.11 -13.34
C VAL A 28 -8.24 -26.73 -14.82
N GLU A 29 -7.15 -26.95 -15.52
CA GLU A 29 -7.00 -26.63 -16.93
C GLU A 29 -7.17 -27.89 -17.78
N ARG A 30 -7.77 -27.77 -18.96
CA ARG A 30 -7.85 -28.90 -19.90
C ARG A 30 -6.72 -28.80 -20.92
N ALA A 31 -5.78 -29.74 -20.89
CA ALA A 31 -4.60 -29.74 -21.74
C ALA A 31 -4.74 -30.76 -22.87
N THR A 32 -4.35 -30.37 -24.08
CA THR A 32 -4.21 -31.30 -25.21
C THR A 32 -2.83 -31.96 -25.17
N ILE A 33 -2.78 -33.29 -25.14
CA ILE A 33 -1.53 -34.04 -25.08
C ILE A 33 -0.64 -33.70 -26.29
N GLY A 34 0.64 -33.44 -26.03
CA GLY A 34 1.63 -33.08 -27.04
C GLY A 34 1.67 -31.59 -27.43
N GLN A 35 0.69 -30.77 -27.00
CA GLN A 35 0.65 -29.33 -27.29
C GLN A 35 1.10 -28.47 -26.11
N ALA A 36 1.78 -27.36 -26.42
CA ALA A 36 2.12 -26.36 -25.41
C ALA A 36 0.88 -25.49 -25.11
N MET A 37 0.43 -25.52 -23.87
CA MET A 37 -0.73 -24.77 -23.38
C MET A 37 -0.28 -23.54 -22.60
N PRO A 38 -0.91 -22.37 -22.80
CA PRO A 38 -0.66 -21.22 -21.95
C PRO A 38 -1.23 -21.47 -20.54
N LEU A 39 -0.54 -20.96 -19.54
CA LEU A 39 -0.96 -21.00 -18.15
C LEU A 39 -0.88 -19.59 -17.56
N GLN A 40 -2.02 -19.11 -17.07
CA GLN A 40 -2.16 -17.85 -16.34
C GLN A 40 -2.44 -18.18 -14.88
N VAL A 41 -1.57 -17.70 -14.00
CA VAL A 41 -1.67 -17.92 -12.55
C VAL A 41 -1.36 -16.62 -11.86
N THR A 42 -2.23 -16.22 -10.92
CA THR A 42 -2.01 -15.07 -10.06
C THR A 42 -1.13 -15.48 -8.89
N ILE A 43 -0.01 -14.80 -8.70
CA ILE A 43 0.93 -15.10 -7.62
C ILE A 43 0.47 -14.38 -6.34
N PRO A 44 0.22 -15.09 -5.23
CA PRO A 44 -0.46 -14.52 -4.06
C PRO A 44 0.44 -13.61 -3.21
N GLY A 45 1.77 -13.75 -3.29
CA GLY A 45 2.68 -13.00 -2.43
C GLY A 45 4.05 -12.75 -3.05
N ALA A 46 4.76 -11.79 -2.45
CA ALA A 46 6.15 -11.52 -2.77
C ALA A 46 7.07 -12.66 -2.29
N GLY A 47 8.19 -12.86 -2.98
CA GLY A 47 9.15 -13.92 -2.70
C GLY A 47 8.84 -15.21 -3.47
N ARG A 48 9.38 -16.33 -2.98
CA ARG A 48 9.35 -17.60 -3.71
C ARG A 48 7.99 -18.27 -3.59
N ASN A 49 7.32 -18.44 -4.73
CA ASN A 49 6.06 -19.16 -4.86
C ASN A 49 6.29 -20.47 -5.61
N ILE A 50 5.53 -21.49 -5.25
CA ILE A 50 5.61 -22.83 -5.84
C ILE A 50 4.34 -23.03 -6.66
N VAL A 51 4.48 -23.19 -7.98
CA VAL A 51 3.39 -23.60 -8.87
C VAL A 51 3.55 -25.08 -9.16
N GLU A 52 2.56 -25.88 -8.80
CA GLU A 52 2.49 -27.32 -9.06
C GLU A 52 1.40 -27.60 -10.09
N LEU A 53 1.75 -28.39 -11.11
CA LEU A 53 0.83 -28.98 -12.07
C LEU A 53 0.76 -30.46 -11.79
N ALA A 54 -0.44 -31.01 -11.65
CA ALA A 54 -0.66 -32.42 -11.42
C ALA A 54 -1.75 -32.97 -12.37
N ILE A 55 -1.54 -34.17 -12.88
CA ILE A 55 -2.58 -34.96 -13.56
C ILE A 55 -2.96 -36.17 -12.71
N ASP A 56 -4.16 -36.68 -12.93
CA ASP A 56 -4.62 -37.88 -12.22
C ASP A 56 -3.97 -39.13 -12.84
N PRO A 57 -3.65 -40.15 -12.01
CA PRO A 57 -3.00 -41.36 -12.48
C PRO A 57 -3.94 -42.22 -13.32
N GLU A 58 -3.38 -42.95 -14.28
CA GLU A 58 -4.13 -43.88 -15.13
C GLU A 58 -4.08 -45.33 -14.62
N PRO A 59 -5.07 -46.17 -14.98
CA PRO A 59 -4.99 -47.61 -14.75
C PRO A 59 -3.74 -48.19 -15.45
N ASP A 60 -3.04 -49.10 -14.77
CA ASP A 60 -1.80 -49.74 -15.23
C ASP A 60 -0.56 -48.82 -15.34
N GLU A 61 -0.62 -47.62 -14.75
CA GLU A 61 0.52 -46.72 -14.66
C GLU A 61 1.60 -47.22 -13.67
N LEU A 62 2.87 -47.24 -14.11
CA LEU A 62 3.99 -47.77 -13.32
C LEU A 62 4.44 -46.84 -12.18
N THR A 63 4.27 -45.53 -12.33
CA THR A 63 4.71 -44.52 -11.36
C THR A 63 3.94 -43.22 -11.54
N ASP A 64 3.56 -42.58 -10.44
CA ASP A 64 2.89 -41.27 -10.41
C ASP A 64 3.88 -40.08 -10.37
N THR A 65 5.18 -40.34 -10.26
CA THR A 65 6.20 -39.29 -10.11
C THR A 65 6.20 -38.33 -11.30
N ASN A 66 5.91 -38.82 -12.51
CA ASN A 66 5.92 -38.01 -13.73
C ASN A 66 4.60 -37.25 -13.95
N ASN A 67 3.60 -37.50 -13.11
CA ASN A 67 2.29 -36.83 -13.20
C ASN A 67 2.30 -35.47 -12.53
N ARG A 68 3.44 -35.05 -11.97
CA ARG A 68 3.62 -33.76 -11.29
C ARG A 68 4.78 -32.98 -11.88
N ALA A 69 4.58 -31.69 -12.09
CA ALA A 69 5.63 -30.75 -12.48
C ALA A 69 5.57 -29.52 -11.58
N VAL A 70 6.73 -29.11 -11.06
CA VAL A 70 6.83 -27.97 -10.13
C VAL A 70 7.68 -26.87 -10.77
N ALA A 71 7.18 -25.65 -10.73
CA ALA A 71 7.88 -24.44 -11.13
C ALA A 71 8.01 -23.49 -9.94
N LEU A 72 9.21 -22.95 -9.72
CA LEU A 72 9.45 -21.90 -8.75
C LEU A 72 9.35 -20.55 -9.43
N ILE A 73 8.52 -19.66 -8.89
CA ILE A 73 8.32 -18.30 -9.39
C ILE A 73 8.60 -17.33 -8.26
N ASP A 74 9.52 -16.40 -8.49
CA ASP A 74 9.76 -15.30 -7.56
C ASP A 74 8.83 -14.14 -7.88
N GLY A 75 7.90 -13.86 -6.97
CA GLY A 75 7.03 -12.69 -7.01
C GLY A 75 7.82 -11.46 -6.55
N ILE A 76 7.95 -10.46 -7.42
CA ILE A 76 8.54 -9.16 -7.04
C ILE A 76 7.42 -8.31 -6.45
N ARG A 77 7.63 -7.77 -5.25
CA ARG A 77 6.70 -6.82 -4.64
C ARG A 77 6.82 -5.50 -5.37
N GLU A 78 5.70 -4.91 -5.80
CA GLU A 78 5.70 -3.50 -6.19
C GLU A 78 6.06 -2.63 -4.97
N ASN A 79 6.86 -1.60 -5.18
CA ASN A 79 7.21 -0.66 -4.13
C ASN A 79 5.95 0.11 -3.69
N LEU A 80 5.79 0.29 -2.39
CA LEU A 80 4.74 1.14 -1.82
C LEU A 80 5.04 2.59 -2.17
N ARG A 81 4.18 3.21 -2.97
CA ARG A 81 4.31 4.63 -3.36
C ARG A 81 3.64 5.50 -2.30
N VAL A 82 4.45 6.29 -1.60
CA VAL A 82 4.01 7.10 -0.47
C VAL A 82 4.17 8.59 -0.77
N LEU A 83 3.07 9.34 -0.61
CA LEU A 83 3.09 10.80 -0.63
C LEU A 83 3.10 11.32 0.81
N LEU A 84 4.20 11.93 1.24
CA LEU A 84 4.33 12.57 2.55
C LEU A 84 4.28 14.09 2.40
N VAL A 85 3.30 14.73 3.05
CA VAL A 85 3.17 16.19 3.08
C VAL A 85 3.24 16.69 4.52
N SER A 86 4.32 17.39 4.83
CA SER A 86 4.59 17.96 6.16
C SER A 86 4.24 19.45 6.20
N GLY A 87 3.43 19.86 7.18
CA GLY A 87 2.96 21.24 7.32
C GLY A 87 3.95 22.20 8.00
N GLU A 88 4.85 21.66 8.82
CA GLU A 88 5.91 22.41 9.51
C GLU A 88 7.12 21.52 9.83
N PRO A 89 8.35 22.07 9.86
CA PRO A 89 9.52 21.30 10.24
C PRO A 89 9.47 20.88 11.71
N HIS A 90 9.65 19.59 12.00
CA HIS A 90 9.73 19.08 13.38
C HIS A 90 10.65 17.87 13.50
N ALA A 91 10.98 17.47 14.73
CA ALA A 91 11.91 16.36 14.97
C ALA A 91 11.38 15.02 14.44
N GLY A 92 10.05 14.81 14.45
CA GLY A 92 9.41 13.60 13.93
C GLY A 92 9.51 13.46 12.41
N GLU A 93 9.55 14.57 11.66
CA GLU A 93 9.71 14.57 10.19
C GLU A 93 10.99 13.83 9.77
N ARG A 94 12.10 14.06 10.49
CA ARG A 94 13.36 13.34 10.23
C ARG A 94 13.21 11.84 10.45
N THR A 95 12.45 11.45 11.47
CA THR A 95 12.20 10.05 11.81
C THR A 95 11.38 9.38 10.72
N TRP A 96 10.27 10.00 10.28
CA TRP A 96 9.44 9.52 9.18
C TRP A 96 10.24 9.31 7.90
N ARG A 97 10.96 10.34 7.47
CA ARG A 97 11.74 10.28 6.24
C ARG A 97 12.84 9.23 6.33
N ASN A 98 13.55 9.11 7.45
CA ASN A 98 14.61 8.13 7.60
C ASN A 98 14.06 6.71 7.59
N LEU A 99 12.94 6.45 8.27
CA LEU A 99 12.28 5.15 8.29
C LEU A 99 11.82 4.77 6.88
N LEU A 100 11.05 5.64 6.22
CA LEU A 100 10.49 5.37 4.90
C LEU A 100 11.55 5.29 3.80
N LYS A 101 12.59 6.14 3.83
CA LYS A 101 13.68 6.05 2.83
C LYS A 101 14.64 4.90 3.04
N SER A 102 14.72 4.35 4.26
CA SER A 102 15.61 3.21 4.55
C SER A 102 15.06 1.89 4.00
N ASP A 103 13.76 1.81 3.75
CA ASP A 103 13.12 0.65 3.19
C ASP A 103 13.16 0.71 1.65
N ALA A 104 13.87 -0.24 1.04
CA ALA A 104 13.98 -0.33 -0.42
C ALA A 104 12.64 -0.65 -1.11
N SER A 105 11.63 -1.09 -0.35
CA SER A 105 10.28 -1.35 -0.84
C SER A 105 9.36 -0.14 -0.82
N VAL A 106 9.87 1.07 -0.51
CA VAL A 106 9.08 2.30 -0.42
C VAL A 106 9.61 3.37 -1.36
N ASP A 107 8.75 3.84 -2.25
CA ASP A 107 9.00 5.00 -3.11
C ASP A 107 8.38 6.24 -2.47
N LEU A 108 9.21 7.05 -1.80
CA LEU A 108 8.76 8.23 -1.05
C LEU A 108 8.86 9.52 -1.86
N VAL A 109 7.72 10.18 -2.09
CA VAL A 109 7.62 11.58 -2.52
C VAL A 109 7.31 12.44 -1.30
N HIS A 110 8.23 13.32 -0.91
CA HIS A 110 8.12 14.11 0.31
C HIS A 110 8.19 15.62 0.03
N PHE A 111 7.23 16.36 0.57
CA PHE A 111 7.18 17.83 0.55
C PHE A 111 7.00 18.41 1.95
N THR A 112 7.70 19.51 2.23
CA THR A 112 7.59 20.25 3.48
C THR A 112 7.25 21.70 3.19
N ILE A 113 6.17 22.21 3.76
CA ILE A 113 5.74 23.60 3.59
C ILE A 113 6.53 24.48 4.57
N LEU A 114 7.55 25.17 4.04
CA LEU A 114 8.54 25.88 4.87
C LEU A 114 8.08 27.23 5.44
N ARG A 115 7.06 27.88 4.88
CA ARG A 115 6.62 29.22 5.35
C ARG A 115 5.11 29.43 5.18
N PRO A 116 4.40 29.93 6.20
CA PRO A 116 3.03 30.43 6.06
C PRO A 116 2.99 31.71 5.18
N PRO A 117 1.98 31.88 4.32
CA PRO A 117 1.86 33.04 3.42
C PRO A 117 1.73 34.39 4.14
N GLU A 118 1.33 34.38 5.40
CA GLU A 118 1.10 35.58 6.23
C GLU A 118 2.40 36.29 6.66
N LYS A 119 3.56 35.59 6.64
CA LYS A 119 4.88 36.19 6.86
C LYS A 119 5.46 36.67 5.53
N GLN A 120 4.85 37.70 4.96
CA GLN A 120 5.16 38.23 3.63
C GLN A 120 6.54 38.92 3.59
N ASP A 121 7.49 38.29 2.89
CA ASP A 121 8.28 39.02 1.90
C ASP A 121 7.38 39.14 0.66
N GLY A 122 7.44 40.23 -0.10
CA GLY A 122 6.59 40.50 -1.28
C GLY A 122 6.75 39.55 -2.48
N THR A 123 7.25 38.34 -2.23
CA THR A 123 7.49 37.26 -3.18
C THR A 123 6.22 36.39 -3.30
N PRO A 124 5.71 36.13 -4.52
CA PRO A 124 4.59 35.21 -4.77
C PRO A 124 4.71 33.87 -4.03
N ILE A 125 3.60 33.29 -3.56
CA ILE A 125 3.59 32.06 -2.73
C ILE A 125 4.24 30.86 -3.44
N ASN A 126 4.06 30.76 -4.76
CA ASN A 126 4.70 29.77 -5.62
C ASN A 126 6.23 29.92 -5.72
N GLU A 127 6.79 31.05 -5.29
CA GLU A 127 8.22 31.37 -5.26
C GLU A 127 8.83 31.28 -3.84
N LEU A 128 8.04 31.01 -2.79
CA LEU A 128 8.53 30.81 -1.42
C LEU A 128 9.15 29.42 -1.19
N SER A 129 8.95 28.50 -2.12
CA SER A 129 9.56 27.16 -2.16
C SER A 129 10.59 27.08 -3.28
N LEU A 130 11.77 26.49 -3.02
CA LEU A 130 12.86 26.34 -4.01
C LEU A 130 12.40 25.68 -5.33
N ILE A 131 11.32 24.88 -5.27
CA ILE A 131 10.55 24.33 -6.39
C ILE A 131 9.08 24.46 -5.99
N ALA A 132 8.22 25.02 -6.85
CA ALA A 132 6.79 25.17 -6.57
C ALA A 132 6.13 23.81 -6.23
N PHE A 133 5.26 23.78 -5.22
CA PHE A 133 4.55 22.55 -4.84
C PHE A 133 3.59 22.12 -5.96
N PRO A 134 3.79 20.96 -6.61
CA PRO A 134 3.01 20.56 -7.79
C PRO A 134 1.67 19.94 -7.38
N THR A 135 0.83 20.74 -6.70
CA THR A 135 -0.43 20.29 -6.10
C THR A 135 -1.35 19.60 -7.09
N ARG A 136 -1.49 20.15 -8.30
CA ARG A 136 -2.33 19.55 -9.35
C ARG A 136 -1.80 18.19 -9.81
N GLU A 137 -0.51 18.09 -10.05
CA GLU A 137 0.10 16.83 -10.50
C GLU A 137 -0.11 15.75 -9.43
N LEU A 138 0.13 16.07 -8.16
CA LEU A 138 0.04 15.11 -7.07
C LEU A 138 -1.39 14.73 -6.69
N PHE A 139 -2.30 15.70 -6.59
CA PHE A 139 -3.64 15.51 -6.03
C PHE A 139 -4.76 15.42 -7.06
N VAL A 140 -4.45 15.61 -8.35
CA VAL A 140 -5.42 15.47 -9.44
C VAL A 140 -4.96 14.41 -10.43
N GLU A 141 -3.73 14.53 -10.95
CA GLU A 141 -3.28 13.69 -12.05
C GLU A 141 -2.73 12.34 -11.56
N LYS A 142 -1.96 12.36 -10.48
CA LYS A 142 -1.23 11.20 -9.93
C LYS A 142 -1.76 10.72 -8.58
N ILE A 143 -2.90 11.19 -8.10
CA ILE A 143 -3.40 10.80 -6.77
C ILE A 143 -3.62 9.28 -6.64
N LYS A 144 -4.07 8.65 -7.73
CA LYS A 144 -4.24 7.19 -7.87
C LYS A 144 -2.92 6.41 -7.97
N ASP A 145 -1.81 7.11 -8.16
CA ASP A 145 -0.47 6.53 -8.23
C ASP A 145 0.18 6.43 -6.84
N PHE A 146 -0.52 6.84 -5.78
CA PHE A 146 -0.04 6.65 -4.42
C PHE A 146 -0.87 5.57 -3.72
N ASP A 147 -0.18 4.68 -3.04
CA ASP A 147 -0.81 3.65 -2.20
C ASP A 147 -1.15 4.20 -0.82
N LEU A 148 -0.41 5.23 -0.37
CA LEU A 148 -0.59 5.89 0.91
C LEU A 148 -0.29 7.39 0.81
N ILE A 149 -1.21 8.19 1.32
CA ILE A 149 -1.01 9.63 1.57
C ILE A 149 -0.82 9.84 3.07
N ILE A 150 0.25 10.53 3.45
CA ILE A 150 0.56 10.89 4.84
C ILE A 150 0.51 12.41 4.98
N PHE A 151 -0.39 12.89 5.84
CA PHE A 151 -0.34 14.25 6.36
C PHE A 151 0.37 14.28 7.70
N ASP A 152 1.52 14.94 7.74
CA ASP A 152 2.35 15.08 8.93
C ASP A 152 2.28 16.52 9.46
N ARG A 153 1.60 16.69 10.59
CA ARG A 153 1.36 18.00 11.23
C ARG A 153 0.85 19.05 10.25
N TYR A 154 -0.01 18.61 9.34
CA TYR A 154 -0.53 19.43 8.26
C TYR A 154 -1.78 20.19 8.71
N GLN A 155 -1.87 21.44 8.27
CA GLN A 155 -3.01 22.32 8.54
C GLN A 155 -3.46 22.95 7.22
N HIS A 156 -4.76 23.18 7.11
CA HIS A 156 -5.34 23.87 5.97
C HIS A 156 -4.82 25.30 5.93
N ARG A 157 -4.01 25.59 4.90
CA ARG A 157 -3.52 26.91 4.52
C ARG A 157 -3.82 27.11 3.04
N ASP A 158 -3.59 28.31 2.52
CA ASP A 158 -3.77 28.69 1.11
C ASP A 158 -2.83 27.97 0.11
N VAL A 159 -2.15 26.91 0.53
CA VAL A 159 -1.26 26.10 -0.30
C VAL A 159 -2.03 25.02 -1.07
N LEU A 160 -3.02 24.38 -0.43
CA LEU A 160 -3.82 23.33 -1.05
C LEU A 160 -5.26 23.84 -1.26
N PRO A 161 -5.73 23.96 -2.52
CA PRO A 161 -7.10 24.38 -2.82
C PRO A 161 -8.14 23.50 -2.13
N ILE A 162 -9.28 24.10 -1.73
CA ILE A 162 -10.34 23.39 -1.00
C ILE A 162 -10.86 22.15 -1.76
N LEU A 163 -10.92 22.25 -3.09
CA LEU A 163 -11.36 21.18 -3.99
C LEU A 163 -10.46 19.95 -3.92
N TYR A 164 -9.17 20.09 -3.59
CA TYR A 164 -8.26 18.96 -3.59
C TYR A 164 -8.46 18.08 -2.34
N TYR A 165 -8.99 18.62 -1.25
CA TYR A 165 -9.41 17.81 -0.10
C TYR A 165 -10.58 16.87 -0.45
N ASP A 166 -11.47 17.31 -1.35
CA ASP A 166 -12.57 16.49 -1.86
C ASP A 166 -12.05 15.30 -2.68
N TYR A 167 -11.07 15.53 -3.54
CA TYR A 167 -10.40 14.45 -4.28
C TYR A 167 -9.66 13.46 -3.38
N ILE A 168 -9.04 13.94 -2.30
CA ILE A 168 -8.40 13.04 -1.32
C ILE A 168 -9.46 12.22 -0.59
N ALA A 169 -10.59 12.82 -0.21
CA ALA A 169 -11.70 12.08 0.40
C ALA A 169 -12.23 10.98 -0.54
N GLU A 170 -12.47 11.33 -1.81
CA GLU A 170 -12.91 10.38 -2.84
C GLU A 170 -11.87 9.25 -3.07
N TYR A 171 -10.58 9.59 -3.05
CA TYR A 171 -9.49 8.61 -3.12
C TYR A 171 -9.56 7.59 -1.97
N VAL A 172 -9.79 8.04 -0.74
CA VAL A 172 -9.92 7.16 0.43
C VAL A 172 -11.19 6.30 0.31
N GLU A 173 -12.32 6.89 -0.09
CA GLU A 173 -13.57 6.16 -0.31
C GLU A 173 -13.45 5.05 -1.37
N LYS A 174 -12.56 5.24 -2.35
CA LYS A 174 -12.23 4.25 -3.40
C LYS A 174 -11.19 3.21 -2.97
N GLY A 175 -10.79 3.19 -1.69
CA GLY A 175 -9.87 2.20 -1.12
C GLY A 175 -8.42 2.68 -0.99
N GLY A 176 -8.14 3.96 -1.27
CA GLY A 176 -6.85 4.58 -0.99
C GLY A 176 -6.58 4.71 0.52
N ALA A 177 -5.31 4.74 0.91
CA ALA A 177 -4.93 4.86 2.32
C ALA A 177 -4.56 6.30 2.69
N LEU A 178 -5.04 6.75 3.85
CA LEU A 178 -4.71 8.05 4.43
C LEU A 178 -4.22 7.86 5.88
N LEU A 179 -3.05 8.44 6.17
CA LEU A 179 -2.50 8.52 7.53
C LEU A 179 -2.35 9.98 7.93
N ILE A 180 -2.80 10.31 9.13
CA ILE A 180 -2.68 11.65 9.69
C ILE A 180 -1.88 11.56 10.98
N ALA A 181 -0.67 12.11 10.97
CA ALA A 181 0.12 12.35 12.17
C ALA A 181 -0.25 13.75 12.70
N ALA A 182 -1.29 13.80 13.54
CA ALA A 182 -1.85 15.04 14.06
C ALA A 182 -0.99 15.63 15.19
N GLY A 183 -0.88 16.96 15.23
CA GLY A 183 -0.46 17.75 16.39
C GLY A 183 -1.57 18.69 16.88
N PRO A 184 -1.24 19.66 17.76
CA PRO A 184 -2.19 20.64 18.30
C PRO A 184 -2.98 21.42 17.24
N GLU A 185 -2.38 21.63 16.07
CA GLU A 185 -3.01 22.28 14.92
C GLU A 185 -4.28 21.57 14.42
N TYR A 186 -4.43 20.27 14.69
CA TYR A 186 -5.64 19.52 14.34
C TYR A 186 -6.87 19.97 15.14
N ALA A 187 -6.68 20.56 16.32
CA ALA A 187 -7.75 21.15 17.13
C ALA A 187 -8.06 22.61 16.74
N GLY A 188 -7.23 23.26 15.92
CA GLY A 188 -7.38 24.67 15.57
C GLY A 188 -8.42 24.97 14.48
N GLU A 189 -8.60 26.26 14.19
CA GLU A 189 -9.47 26.74 13.10
C GLU A 189 -8.93 26.34 11.72
N SER A 190 -7.62 26.22 11.57
CA SER A 190 -6.96 25.74 10.35
C SER A 190 -6.90 24.21 10.24
N SER A 191 -7.70 23.48 11.02
CA SER A 191 -7.72 22.02 10.98
C SER A 191 -8.19 21.51 9.63
N ILE A 192 -7.54 20.45 9.12
CA ILE A 192 -8.01 19.71 7.94
C ILE A 192 -9.39 19.08 8.18
N ALA A 193 -9.82 18.89 9.43
CA ALA A 193 -11.16 18.43 9.77
C ALA A 193 -12.26 19.46 9.43
N ARG A 194 -11.89 20.70 9.11
CA ARG A 194 -12.83 21.75 8.66
C ARG A 194 -12.84 21.91 7.13
N THR A 195 -12.32 20.91 6.42
CA THR A 195 -12.31 20.84 4.96
C THR A 195 -13.18 19.67 4.49
N PRO A 196 -13.46 19.53 3.17
CA PRO A 196 -14.15 18.36 2.63
C PRO A 196 -13.53 17.00 3.03
N LEU A 197 -12.24 16.99 3.42
CA LEU A 197 -11.58 15.77 3.92
C LEU A 197 -12.28 15.15 5.13
N MET A 198 -13.11 15.91 5.86
CA MET A 198 -13.83 15.45 7.05
C MET A 198 -14.58 14.13 6.88
N SER A 199 -15.08 13.82 5.67
CA SER A 199 -15.79 12.56 5.40
C SER A 199 -14.89 11.33 5.49
N ALA A 200 -13.59 11.48 5.25
CA ALA A 200 -12.59 10.40 5.30
C ALA A 200 -11.87 10.29 6.66
N LEU A 201 -12.15 11.19 7.60
CA LEU A 201 -11.46 11.22 8.90
C LEU A 201 -12.08 10.21 9.88
N PRO A 202 -11.26 9.44 10.61
CA PRO A 202 -11.77 8.46 11.58
C PRO A 202 -12.37 9.11 12.83
N ALA A 203 -12.02 10.36 13.13
CA ALA A 203 -12.50 11.11 14.28
C ALA A 203 -12.44 12.62 14.01
N MET A 204 -13.29 13.39 14.69
CA MET A 204 -13.29 14.85 14.65
C MET A 204 -12.61 15.44 15.89
N PRO A 205 -11.88 16.56 15.76
CA PRO A 205 -11.27 17.23 16.90
C PRO A 205 -12.32 17.89 17.80
N THR A 206 -12.07 17.88 19.11
CA THR A 206 -12.93 18.59 20.08
C THR A 206 -12.66 20.10 20.15
N GLY A 207 -11.51 20.55 19.63
CA GLY A 207 -11.03 21.93 19.75
C GLY A 207 -10.19 22.19 21.01
N GLU A 208 -10.11 21.23 21.93
CA GLU A 208 -9.35 21.36 23.17
C GLU A 208 -7.97 20.70 23.04
N VAL A 209 -6.92 21.42 23.44
CA VAL A 209 -5.56 20.88 23.53
C VAL A 209 -5.24 20.60 24.99
N VAL A 210 -4.96 19.33 25.30
CA VAL A 210 -4.58 18.89 26.66
C VAL A 210 -3.09 18.61 26.70
N GLU A 211 -2.31 19.52 27.29
CA GLU A 211 -0.87 19.35 27.45
C GLU A 211 -0.54 18.82 28.86
N LYS A 212 -0.33 17.51 28.95
CA LYS A 212 0.07 16.83 30.19
C LYS A 212 1.01 15.67 29.89
N ALA A 213 1.94 15.40 30.79
CA ALA A 213 2.72 14.16 30.74
C ALA A 213 1.78 12.96 30.90
N PHE A 214 1.99 11.91 30.10
CA PHE A 214 1.22 10.67 30.19
C PHE A 214 2.14 9.48 29.93
N TYR A 215 1.72 8.31 30.43
CA TYR A 215 2.38 7.04 30.14
C TYR A 215 1.42 6.20 29.27
N PRO A 216 1.76 5.92 27.99
CA PRO A 216 0.87 5.17 27.11
C PRO A 216 0.66 3.76 27.64
N ARG A 217 -0.59 3.30 27.66
CA ARG A 217 -0.95 1.92 28.00
C ARG A 217 -1.87 1.36 26.94
N LEU A 218 -1.62 0.12 26.51
CA LEU A 218 -2.50 -0.55 25.58
C LEU A 218 -3.83 -0.90 26.25
N THR A 219 -4.91 -0.68 25.52
CA THR A 219 -6.23 -1.21 25.87
C THR A 219 -6.30 -2.70 25.55
N GLU A 220 -7.32 -3.41 26.05
CA GLU A 220 -7.54 -4.82 25.68
C GLU A 220 -7.66 -5.03 24.16
N LEU A 221 -8.29 -4.07 23.45
CA LEU A 221 -8.37 -4.08 21.99
C LEU A 221 -6.99 -3.87 21.35
N GLY A 222 -6.21 -2.93 21.88
CA GLY A 222 -4.85 -2.64 21.39
C GLY A 222 -3.91 -3.84 21.51
N GLN A 223 -4.07 -4.70 22.52
CA GLN A 223 -3.24 -5.91 22.65
C GLN A 223 -3.45 -6.91 21.51
N ARG A 224 -4.63 -6.91 20.88
CA ARG A 224 -4.97 -7.82 19.77
C ARG A 224 -4.67 -7.23 18.40
N HIS A 225 -4.56 -5.90 18.32
CA HIS A 225 -4.43 -5.19 17.05
C HIS A 225 -3.03 -5.38 16.43
N PRO A 226 -2.92 -5.68 15.11
CA PRO A 226 -1.65 -6.03 14.47
C PRO A 226 -0.59 -4.93 14.56
N VAL A 227 -1.00 -3.65 14.56
CA VAL A 227 -0.09 -2.50 14.66
C VAL A 227 0.57 -2.40 16.05
N THR A 228 -0.12 -2.80 17.11
CA THR A 228 0.31 -2.54 18.49
C THR A 228 0.79 -3.77 19.23
N ARG A 229 0.44 -4.99 18.79
CA ARG A 229 0.76 -6.23 19.52
C ARG A 229 2.27 -6.49 19.67
N GLY A 230 3.10 -6.01 18.73
CA GLY A 230 4.55 -6.27 18.69
C GLY A 230 5.43 -5.11 19.13
N LEU A 231 4.86 -4.05 19.70
CA LEU A 231 5.65 -2.88 20.14
C LEU A 231 6.38 -3.19 21.45
N ASP A 232 7.65 -2.76 21.58
CA ASP A 232 8.36 -2.85 22.85
C ASP A 232 7.60 -2.09 23.95
N GLY A 233 7.31 -2.77 25.06
CA GLY A 233 6.41 -2.27 26.12
C GLY A 233 4.92 -2.61 25.92
N SER A 234 4.56 -3.38 24.88
CA SER A 234 3.22 -3.96 24.71
C SER A 234 2.97 -5.15 25.65
N ALA A 235 4.02 -5.90 25.96
CA ALA A 235 4.04 -6.92 26.99
C ALA A 235 4.19 -6.23 28.35
N THR A 236 3.35 -6.64 29.29
CA THR A 236 3.44 -6.22 30.69
C THR A 236 4.70 -6.78 31.33
#